data_AF-A0A5Q0GNH9-F1
#
_entry.id   AF-A0A5Q0GNH9-F1
#
_cell.length_a   1.000
_cell.length_b   1.000
_cell.length_c   1.000
_cell.angle_alpha   90.00
_cell.angle_beta   90.00
_cell.angle_gamma   90.00
#
_symmetry.space_group_name_H-M   'P 1'
#
loop_
_entity.id
_entity.type
_entity.pdbx_description
1 polymer ?
#
loop_
_entity_poly.entity_id
_entity_poly.type
_entity_poly.pdbx_seq_one_letter_code
_entity_poly.pdbx_strand_id
1 'polypeptide(L)'
;MKMNIEELKIDNFELIQTLSQENILADGSLIDISLPLLQIIQEFKNLSQTRPRLRSLGIYTIISLKNIYIKLNKESCLKIVKQYIEGIGWHDLQYICFLDIQNSNVYIHIIFNRVTPEGQLIELKCLGATWQQYEVLRQSCCRILENPINNKYLQRKFCNCCP
;
A
#
# COMPACT_ATOMS: atom_id res chain seq x y z
N MET A 1 13.04 0.06 13.44
CA MET A 1 12.30 -0.30 12.21
C MET A 1 13.02 0.33 11.02
N LYS A 2 13.41 -0.47 10.03
CA LYS A 2 13.98 0.02 8.77
C LYS A 2 12.85 0.09 7.73
N MET A 3 12.74 1.22 7.04
CA MET A 3 11.72 1.44 6.02
C MET A 3 12.39 1.57 4.65
N ASN A 4 11.77 1.01 3.62
CA ASN A 4 12.19 1.16 2.24
C ASN A 4 10.95 1.25 1.36
N ILE A 5 10.98 2.12 0.36
CA ILE A 5 9.92 2.28 -0.64
C ILE A 5 10.59 2.12 -2.01
N GLU A 6 10.15 1.14 -2.77
CA GLU A 6 10.57 0.92 -4.16
C GLU A 6 9.39 1.17 -5.08
N GLU A 7 9.62 1.85 -6.20
CA GLU A 7 8.59 2.17 -7.17
C GLU A 7 9.07 1.81 -8.57
N LEU A 8 8.26 1.04 -9.29
CA LEU A 8 8.56 0.52 -10.61
C LEU A 8 7.43 0.87 -11.56
N LYS A 9 7.75 1.24 -12.80
CA LYS A 9 6.76 1.25 -13.87
C LYS A 9 6.43 -0.18 -14.29
N ILE A 10 5.16 -0.44 -14.57
CA ILE A 10 4.70 -1.69 -15.18
C ILE A 10 4.01 -1.39 -16.50
N ASP A 11 4.18 -2.28 -17.48
CA ASP A 11 3.59 -2.21 -18.82
C ASP A 11 2.37 -3.12 -18.99
N ASN A 12 2.08 -3.95 -17.99
CA ASN A 12 0.94 -4.84 -17.91
C ASN A 12 0.53 -5.05 -16.44
N PHE A 13 -0.60 -5.74 -16.22
CA PHE A 13 -1.14 -6.01 -14.89
C PHE A 13 -1.08 -7.50 -14.49
N GLU A 14 -0.26 -8.31 -15.16
CA GLU A 14 -0.08 -9.75 -14.83
C GLU A 14 0.57 -9.93 -13.45
N LEU A 15 1.30 -8.92 -12.98
CA LEU A 15 1.85 -8.89 -11.62
C LEU A 15 0.76 -9.05 -10.54
N ILE A 16 -0.48 -8.59 -10.79
CA ILE A 16 -1.62 -8.80 -9.87
C ILE A 16 -1.83 -10.31 -9.65
N GLN A 17 -1.75 -11.11 -10.71
CA GLN A 17 -1.89 -12.56 -10.61
C GLN A 17 -0.75 -13.19 -9.82
N THR A 18 0.49 -12.78 -10.09
CA THR A 18 1.67 -13.28 -9.38
C THR A 18 1.57 -12.98 -7.88
N LEU A 19 1.27 -11.73 -7.52
CA LEU A 19 1.14 -11.32 -6.12
C LEU A 19 0.02 -12.08 -5.40
N SER A 20 -1.10 -12.35 -6.06
CA SER A 20 -2.23 -13.06 -5.46
C SER A 20 -1.93 -14.51 -5.03
N GLN A 21 -0.90 -15.14 -5.60
CA GLN A 21 -0.52 -16.50 -5.26
C GLN A 21 0.26 -16.59 -3.95
N GLU A 22 1.02 -15.53 -3.63
CA GLU A 22 1.98 -15.52 -2.52
C GLU A 22 1.54 -14.60 -1.38
N ASN A 23 0.61 -13.67 -1.64
CA ASN A 23 0.27 -12.58 -0.72
C ASN A 23 -1.22 -12.49 -0.43
N ILE A 24 -1.55 -11.85 0.69
CA ILE A 24 -2.93 -11.60 1.09
C ILE A 24 -3.45 -10.39 0.31
N LEU A 25 -4.42 -10.59 -0.59
CA LEU A 25 -5.21 -9.48 -1.15
C LEU A 25 -5.95 -8.76 0.00
N ALA A 26 -5.64 -7.48 0.17
CA ALA A 26 -5.95 -6.77 1.39
C ALA A 26 -6.89 -5.58 1.21
N ASP A 27 -6.72 -4.81 0.13
CA ASP A 27 -7.50 -3.60 -0.12
C ASP A 27 -7.51 -3.25 -1.62
N GLY A 28 -8.43 -2.36 -2.01
CA GLY A 28 -8.44 -1.74 -3.32
C GLY A 28 -9.29 -0.49 -3.35
N SER A 29 -8.99 0.41 -4.28
CA SER A 29 -9.79 1.61 -4.58
C SER A 29 -10.22 1.59 -6.03
N LEU A 30 -11.46 2.02 -6.27
CA LEU A 30 -12.09 2.04 -7.61
C LEU A 30 -12.03 0.66 -8.31
N ILE A 31 -12.14 -0.38 -7.50
CA ILE A 31 -12.14 -1.79 -7.89
C ILE A 31 -12.89 -2.58 -6.81
N ASP A 32 -13.70 -3.56 -7.20
CA ASP A 32 -14.25 -4.54 -6.26
C ASP A 32 -13.29 -5.72 -6.10
N ILE A 33 -12.61 -5.79 -4.94
CA ILE A 33 -11.64 -6.84 -4.63
C ILE A 33 -12.28 -8.21 -4.31
N SER A 34 -13.61 -8.28 -4.24
CA SER A 34 -14.34 -9.54 -4.08
C SER A 34 -14.53 -10.29 -5.40
N LEU A 35 -14.29 -9.62 -6.53
CA LEU A 35 -14.39 -10.22 -7.86
C LEU A 35 -13.26 -11.23 -8.12
N PRO A 36 -13.47 -12.19 -9.04
CA PRO A 36 -12.40 -13.05 -9.51
C PRO A 36 -11.20 -12.25 -10.05
N LEU A 37 -9.98 -12.70 -9.78
CA LEU A 37 -8.74 -12.01 -10.17
C LEU A 37 -8.67 -11.63 -11.65
N LEU A 38 -9.18 -12.48 -12.55
CA LEU A 38 -9.22 -12.18 -13.98
C LEU A 38 -10.10 -10.96 -14.29
N GLN A 39 -11.20 -10.77 -13.55
CA GLN A 39 -12.07 -9.60 -13.70
C GLN A 39 -11.40 -8.35 -13.13
N ILE A 40 -10.74 -8.44 -11.97
CA ILE A 40 -9.93 -7.35 -11.40
C ILE A 40 -8.87 -6.88 -12.42
N ILE A 41 -8.10 -7.81 -12.99
CA ILE A 41 -7.09 -7.50 -14.01
C ILE A 41 -7.74 -6.84 -15.23
N GLN A 42 -8.92 -7.31 -15.64
CA GLN A 42 -9.64 -6.73 -16.77
C GLN A 42 -10.13 -5.31 -16.47
N GLU A 43 -10.58 -5.00 -15.26
CA GLU A 43 -10.97 -3.63 -14.86
C GLU A 43 -9.77 -2.66 -14.91
N PHE A 44 -8.60 -3.10 -14.44
CA PHE A 44 -7.36 -2.33 -14.59
C PHE A 44 -7.02 -2.07 -16.06
N LYS A 45 -7.11 -3.12 -16.90
CA LYS A 45 -6.89 -3.00 -18.35
C LYS A 45 -7.89 -2.05 -19.00
N ASN A 46 -9.18 -2.15 -18.67
CA ASN A 46 -10.24 -1.31 -19.22
C ASN A 46 -9.95 0.17 -18.95
N LEU A 47 -9.57 0.52 -17.72
CA LEU A 47 -9.25 1.90 -17.37
C LEU A 47 -8.01 2.40 -18.14
N SER A 48 -6.95 1.60 -18.23
CA SER A 48 -5.76 2.01 -18.99
C SER A 48 -6.00 2.11 -20.51
N GLN A 49 -6.92 1.30 -21.05
CA GLN A 49 -7.27 1.30 -22.48
C GLN A 49 -7.99 2.57 -22.94
N THR A 50 -8.54 3.37 -22.02
CA THR A 50 -9.01 4.73 -22.34
C THR A 50 -7.88 5.63 -22.89
N ARG A 51 -6.61 5.24 -22.68
CA ARG A 51 -5.41 5.86 -23.24
C ARG A 51 -4.61 4.84 -24.07
N PRO A 52 -5.03 4.53 -25.32
CA PRO A 52 -4.49 3.40 -26.10
C PRO A 52 -3.02 3.52 -26.51
N ARG A 53 -2.40 4.70 -26.39
CA ARG A 53 -0.98 4.94 -26.72
C ARG A 53 -0.06 4.89 -25.48
N LEU A 54 -0.61 4.56 -24.31
CA LEU A 54 0.14 4.50 -23.05
C LEU A 54 1.05 3.27 -23.03
N ARG A 55 2.36 3.47 -22.89
CA ARG A 55 3.35 2.37 -22.84
C ARG A 55 3.53 1.75 -21.45
N SER A 56 3.38 2.55 -20.40
CA SER A 56 3.48 2.09 -19.02
C SER A 56 2.14 2.31 -18.35
N LEU A 57 1.45 1.22 -18.04
CA LEU A 57 0.05 1.22 -17.62
C LEU A 57 -0.10 1.54 -16.14
N GLY A 58 0.87 1.15 -15.32
CA GLY A 58 0.78 1.27 -13.88
C GLY A 58 2.06 1.68 -13.20
N ILE A 59 1.94 1.91 -11.88
CA ILE A 59 3.06 2.05 -10.95
C ILE A 59 2.91 0.94 -9.92
N TYR A 60 3.97 0.19 -9.71
CA TYR A 60 4.08 -0.83 -8.68
C TYR A 60 4.96 -0.31 -7.55
N THR A 61 4.37 -0.16 -6.37
CA THR A 61 5.05 0.30 -5.15
C THR A 61 5.22 -0.86 -4.18
N ILE A 62 6.43 -1.02 -3.64
CA ILE A 62 6.75 -1.97 -2.58
C ILE A 62 7.19 -1.19 -1.36
N ILE A 63 6.45 -1.30 -0.27
CA ILE A 63 6.86 -0.77 1.03
C ILE A 63 7.36 -1.93 1.88
N SER A 64 8.63 -1.87 2.26
CA SER A 64 9.24 -2.83 3.19
C SER A 64 9.42 -2.22 4.56
N LEU A 65 8.81 -2.85 5.57
CA LEU A 65 9.00 -2.53 6.98
C LEU A 65 9.77 -3.69 7.62
N LYS A 66 11.07 -3.49 7.89
CA LYS A 66 11.96 -4.54 8.42
C LYS A 66 12.34 -4.28 9.86
N ASN A 67 12.65 -5.35 10.59
CA ASN A 67 13.05 -5.30 12.00
C ASN A 67 12.02 -4.57 12.87
N ILE A 68 10.74 -4.93 12.69
CA ILE A 68 9.64 -4.42 13.52
C ILE A 68 9.63 -5.21 14.83
N TYR A 69 9.61 -4.51 15.95
CA TYR A 69 9.61 -5.09 17.30
C TYR A 69 8.19 -5.43 17.79
N ILE A 70 7.16 -4.83 17.17
CA ILE A 70 5.74 -5.15 17.39
C ILE A 70 5.24 -5.87 16.13
N LYS A 71 4.64 -7.04 16.32
CA LYS A 71 3.98 -7.76 15.22
C LYS A 71 2.79 -6.96 14.73
N LEU A 72 2.85 -6.50 13.47
CA LEU A 72 1.72 -5.87 12.80
C LEU A 72 0.73 -6.94 12.34
N ASN A 73 -0.56 -6.69 12.53
CA ASN A 73 -1.63 -7.51 11.96
C ASN A 73 -2.16 -6.87 10.66
N LYS A 74 -3.04 -7.59 9.94
CA LYS A 74 -3.65 -7.12 8.69
C LYS A 74 -4.30 -5.73 8.86
N GLU A 75 -5.07 -5.54 9.92
CA GLU A 75 -5.76 -4.27 10.20
C GLU A 75 -4.80 -3.07 10.36
N SER A 76 -3.71 -3.27 11.11
CA SER A 76 -2.68 -2.25 11.31
C SER A 76 -1.98 -1.91 10.00
N CYS A 77 -1.68 -2.92 9.18
CA CYS A 77 -1.09 -2.72 7.86
C CYS A 77 -2.04 -1.93 6.96
N LEU A 78 -3.33 -2.28 6.93
CA LEU A 78 -4.34 -1.54 6.16
C LEU A 78 -4.44 -0.07 6.58
N LYS A 79 -4.39 0.21 7.88
CA LYS A 79 -4.38 1.60 8.38
C LYS A 79 -3.13 2.36 7.91
N ILE A 80 -1.96 1.72 7.93
CA ILE A 80 -0.72 2.31 7.40
C ILE A 80 -0.86 2.58 5.90
N VAL A 81 -1.39 1.63 5.12
CA VAL A 81 -1.62 1.79 3.67
C VAL A 81 -2.51 2.98 3.38
N LYS A 82 -3.67 3.07 4.04
CA LYS A 82 -4.62 4.17 3.82
C LYS A 82 -4.01 5.52 4.13
N GLN A 83 -3.37 5.66 5.29
CA GLN A 83 -2.70 6.91 5.69
C GLN A 83 -1.54 7.27 4.76
N TYR A 84 -0.80 6.27 4.26
CA TYR A 84 0.27 6.48 3.30
C TYR A 84 -0.28 6.99 1.96
N ILE A 85 -1.25 6.28 1.37
CA ILE A 85 -1.85 6.63 0.08
C ILE A 85 -2.52 8.02 0.13
N GLU A 86 -3.28 8.30 1.19
CA GLU A 86 -3.86 9.63 1.43
C GLU A 86 -2.78 10.70 1.55
N GLY A 87 -1.73 10.44 2.34
CA GLY A 87 -0.67 11.40 2.61
C GLY A 87 0.22 11.72 1.40
N ILE A 88 0.34 10.81 0.43
CA ILE A 88 1.04 11.08 -0.85
C ILE A 88 0.09 11.64 -1.92
N GLY A 89 -1.20 11.76 -1.63
CA GLY A 89 -2.21 12.33 -2.53
C GLY A 89 -2.66 11.40 -3.67
N TRP A 90 -2.59 10.07 -3.47
CA TRP A 90 -2.87 9.05 -4.50
C TRP A 90 -4.16 8.26 -4.21
N HIS A 91 -5.03 8.79 -3.36
CA HIS A 91 -6.23 8.12 -2.85
C HIS A 91 -7.38 8.04 -3.85
N ASP A 92 -7.36 8.91 -4.85
CA ASP A 92 -8.30 8.98 -5.98
C ASP A 92 -7.92 8.06 -7.15
N LEU A 93 -6.78 7.38 -7.06
CA LEU A 93 -6.31 6.45 -8.07
C LEU A 93 -6.96 5.07 -7.90
N GLN A 94 -7.16 4.39 -9.03
CA GLN A 94 -7.45 2.95 -8.99
C GLN A 94 -6.20 2.20 -8.51
N TYR A 95 -6.32 1.45 -7.42
CA TYR A 95 -5.23 0.64 -6.89
C TYR A 95 -5.71 -0.67 -6.30
N ILE A 96 -4.78 -1.62 -6.19
CA ILE A 96 -4.94 -2.88 -5.46
C ILE A 96 -3.74 -3.11 -4.56
N CYS A 97 -3.99 -3.63 -3.36
CA CYS A 97 -3.00 -3.81 -2.31
C CYS A 97 -2.92 -5.25 -1.84
N PHE A 98 -1.71 -5.78 -1.77
CA PHE A 98 -1.39 -7.08 -1.20
C PHE A 98 -0.43 -6.96 -0.02
N LEU A 99 -0.54 -7.88 0.93
CA LEU A 99 0.28 -7.91 2.15
C LEU A 99 1.00 -9.24 2.29
N ASP A 100 2.31 -9.18 2.53
CA ASP A 100 3.10 -10.25 3.13
C ASP A 100 3.44 -9.84 4.57
N ILE A 101 2.89 -10.57 5.54
CA ILE A 101 3.06 -10.29 6.97
C ILE A 101 3.87 -11.42 7.59
N GLN A 102 5.16 -11.17 7.79
CA GLN A 102 6.08 -12.06 8.46
C GLN A 102 6.26 -11.63 9.93
N ASN A 103 6.95 -12.44 10.74
CA ASN A 103 7.07 -12.17 12.18
C ASN A 103 7.74 -10.83 12.53
N SER A 104 8.76 -10.42 11.76
CA SER A 104 9.53 -9.18 12.00
C SER A 104 9.62 -8.27 10.78
N ASN A 105 9.03 -8.68 9.67
CA ASN A 105 9.04 -7.97 8.40
C ASN A 105 7.63 -7.91 7.84
N VAL A 106 7.28 -6.78 7.24
CA VAL A 106 6.04 -6.63 6.45
C VAL A 106 6.42 -6.07 5.09
N TYR A 107 5.87 -6.67 4.04
CA TYR A 107 5.93 -6.15 2.68
C TYR A 107 4.51 -5.81 2.23
N ILE A 108 4.36 -4.58 1.75
CA ILE A 108 3.10 -4.05 1.23
C ILE A 108 3.33 -3.81 -0.25
N HIS A 109 2.55 -4.48 -1.07
CA HIS A 109 2.62 -4.43 -2.52
C HIS A 109 1.40 -3.68 -3.03
N ILE A 110 1.61 -2.54 -3.69
CA ILE A 110 0.51 -1.71 -4.19
C ILE A 110 0.69 -1.51 -5.68
N ILE A 111 -0.33 -1.86 -6.47
CA ILE A 111 -0.35 -1.61 -7.91
C ILE A 111 -1.37 -0.52 -8.18
N PHE A 112 -0.90 0.61 -8.71
CA PHE A 112 -1.72 1.73 -9.14
C PHE A 112 -1.91 1.71 -10.66
N ASN A 113 -3.11 2.04 -11.11
CA ASN A 113 -3.31 2.45 -12.49
C ASN A 113 -2.77 3.86 -12.69
N ARG A 114 -2.06 4.11 -13.79
CA ARG A 114 -1.59 5.47 -14.12
C ARG A 114 -2.66 6.35 -14.72
N VAL A 115 -3.76 5.75 -15.16
CA VAL A 115 -4.91 6.46 -15.71
C VAL A 115 -5.92 6.65 -14.59
N THR A 116 -6.32 7.90 -14.33
CA THR A 116 -7.41 8.20 -13.40
C THR A 116 -8.78 7.94 -14.05
N PRO A 117 -9.88 7.80 -13.29
CA PRO A 117 -11.23 7.70 -13.85
C PRO A 117 -11.60 8.85 -14.80
N GLU A 118 -11.07 10.04 -14.58
CA GLU A 118 -11.24 11.23 -15.42
C GLU A 118 -10.34 11.21 -16.66
N GLY A 119 -9.55 10.15 -16.84
CA GLY A 119 -8.63 9.96 -17.95
C GLY A 119 -7.33 10.75 -17.83
N GLN A 120 -7.01 11.30 -16.66
CA GLN A 120 -5.73 11.98 -16.41
C GLN A 120 -4.60 10.96 -16.26
N LEU A 121 -3.35 11.41 -16.44
CA LEU A 121 -2.16 10.55 -16.37
C LEU A 121 -1.25 10.98 -15.23
N ILE A 122 -0.86 10.03 -14.40
CA ILE A 122 0.22 10.21 -13.43
C ILE A 122 1.55 10.24 -14.19
N GLU A 123 2.31 11.32 -14.08
CA GLU A 123 3.64 11.42 -14.69
C GLU A 123 4.62 10.44 -14.03
N LEU A 124 5.36 9.65 -14.81
CA LEU A 124 6.39 8.76 -14.27
C LEU A 124 7.57 9.48 -13.60
N LYS A 125 7.64 10.82 -13.70
CA LYS A 125 8.61 11.61 -12.94
C LYS A 125 8.36 11.54 -11.43
N CYS A 126 7.19 11.07 -11.00
CA CYS A 126 6.92 10.76 -9.61
C CYS A 126 7.59 9.45 -9.13
N LEU A 127 8.15 8.64 -10.04
CA LEU A 127 8.83 7.41 -9.65
C LEU A 127 10.12 7.72 -8.90
N GLY A 128 10.27 7.06 -7.76
CA GLY A 128 11.43 7.19 -6.90
C GLY A 128 10.99 7.84 -5.61
N ALA A 129 11.01 7.04 -4.54
CA ALA A 129 10.53 7.45 -3.24
C ALA A 129 11.25 8.73 -2.75
N THR A 130 10.50 9.82 -2.67
CA THR A 130 10.99 11.10 -2.16
C THR A 130 11.10 11.06 -0.64
N TRP A 131 11.91 11.97 -0.08
CA TRP A 131 11.97 12.14 1.37
C TRP A 131 10.57 12.41 1.99
N GLN A 132 9.69 13.10 1.27
CA GLN A 132 8.32 13.36 1.70
C GLN A 132 7.51 12.06 1.83
N GLN A 133 7.63 11.13 0.89
CA GLN A 133 6.96 9.82 0.97
C GLN A 133 7.46 8.99 2.17
N TYR A 134 8.77 9.03 2.44
CA TYR A 134 9.33 8.40 3.64
C TYR A 134 8.81 9.02 4.94
N GLU A 135 8.66 10.34 4.99
CA GLU A 135 8.13 11.03 6.17
C GLU A 135 6.64 10.70 6.38
N VAL A 136 5.83 10.68 5.32
CA VAL A 136 4.43 10.24 5.37
C VAL A 136 4.32 8.79 5.86
N LEU A 137 5.16 7.89 5.34
CA LEU A 137 5.19 6.49 5.79
C LEU A 137 5.57 6.39 7.28
N ARG A 138 6.60 7.13 7.70
CA ARG A 138 7.05 7.17 9.11
C ARG A 138 5.91 7.61 10.03
N GLN A 139 5.22 8.68 9.68
CA GLN A 139 4.09 9.21 10.45
C GLN A 139 2.93 8.20 10.51
N SER A 140 2.65 7.54 9.39
CA SER A 140 1.62 6.50 9.29
C SER A 140 1.93 5.32 10.22
N CYS A 141 3.19 4.89 10.26
CA CYS A 141 3.61 3.85 11.20
C CYS A 141 3.59 4.30 12.67
N CYS A 142 4.11 5.49 12.99
CA CYS A 142 4.14 6.02 14.36
C CYS A 142 2.73 6.06 14.97
N ARG A 143 1.74 6.60 14.25
CA ARG A 143 0.34 6.68 14.72
C ARG A 143 -0.25 5.31 15.10
N ILE A 144 0.17 4.25 14.43
CA ILE A 144 -0.34 2.89 14.64
C ILE A 144 0.45 2.13 15.71
N LEU A 145 1.78 2.31 15.75
CA LEU A 145 2.69 1.65 16.70
C LEU A 145 2.73 2.30 18.08
N GLU A 146 2.50 3.60 18.17
CA GLU A 146 2.45 4.37 19.42
C GLU A 146 1.05 4.38 20.05
N ASN A 147 0.05 3.80 19.36
CA ASN A 147 -1.27 3.59 19.95
C ASN A 147 -1.16 2.62 21.14
N PRO A 148 -1.54 3.02 22.37
CA PRO A 148 -1.39 2.20 23.57
C PRO A 148 -2.12 0.84 23.49
N ILE A 149 -3.15 0.72 22.64
CA ILE A 149 -3.88 -0.53 22.43
C ILE A 149 -2.99 -1.60 21.78
N ASN A 150 -2.07 -1.19 20.90
CA ASN A 150 -1.17 -2.08 20.16
C ASN A 150 0.18 -2.30 20.86
N ASN A 151 0.44 -1.57 21.95
CA ASN A 151 1.74 -1.54 22.61
C ASN A 151 1.61 -1.93 24.09
N LYS A 152 1.69 -3.23 24.37
CA LYS A 152 1.62 -3.80 25.74
C LYS A 152 2.66 -3.20 26.70
N TYR A 153 3.77 -2.66 26.18
CA TYR A 153 4.78 -1.97 26.99
C TYR A 153 4.33 -0.59 27.49
N LEU A 154 3.48 0.11 26.72
CA LEU A 154 2.87 1.38 27.16
C LEU A 154 1.70 1.16 28.12
N GLN A 155 0.95 0.06 27.97
CA GLN A 155 -0.11 -0.31 28.92
C GLN A 155 0.41 -0.53 30.35
N ARG A 156 1.64 -1.06 30.49
CA ARG A 156 2.27 -1.25 31.81
C ARG A 156 2.62 0.05 32.54
N LYS A 157 2.68 1.20 31.86
CA LYS A 157 2.98 2.49 32.52
C LYS A 157 1.75 3.19 33.10
N PHE A 158 0.53 2.78 32.72
CA PHE A 158 -0.70 3.41 33.21
C PHE A 158 -1.34 2.71 34.42
N CYS A 159 -0.86 1.54 34.84
CA CYS A 159 -1.23 0.93 36.12
C CYS A 159 -0.23 1.36 37.21
N ASN A 160 -0.33 2.59 37.69
CA ASN A 160 0.36 3.01 38.93
C ASN A 160 -0.37 4.14 39.67
N CYS A 161 -1.70 4.15 39.63
CA CYS A 161 -2.49 5.07 40.45
C CYS A 161 -3.75 4.36 40.99
N CYS A 162 -3.57 3.58 42.06
CA CYS A 162 -4.56 3.49 43.13
C CYS A 162 -3.93 4.13 44.37
N PRO A 163 -4.47 5.22 44.90
CA PRO A 163 -4.71 5.37 46.33
C PRO A 163 -5.99 4.62 46.72
#